data_AF-A0A1E3X6K6-F1
#
_entry.id   AF-A0A1E3X6K6-F1
#
_cell.length_a   1.000
_cell.length_b   1.000
_cell.length_c   1.000
_cell.angle_alpha   90.00
_cell.angle_beta   90.00
_cell.angle_gamma   90.00
#
_symmetry.space_group_name_H-M   'P 1'
#
loop_
_entity.id
_entity.type
_entity.pdbx_description
1 polymer ?
#
loop_
_entity_poly.entity_id
_entity_poly.type
_entity_poly.pdbx_seq_one_letter_code
_entity_poly.pdbx_strand_id
1 'polypeptide(L)'
;MKQKLSIEILVKEAKAFCKSESKLDNPDLFGITDGKAVGTFIEHKFQDYLSSKYSYKIGSSANGIDMPSKDINTDIKVTSIKQPQSSCPFRNARQKIYGLGYNLLLFVYEKNDDPNRKTSRLNFVHCSFIYKNRTADYQ
;
A
#
# COMPACT_ATOMS: atom_id res chain seq x y z
N MET A 1 26.50 -2.56 -2.58
CA MET A 1 25.47 -2.96 -1.60
C MET A 1 24.34 -1.95 -1.63
N LYS A 2 23.07 -2.40 -1.60
CA LYS A 2 21.92 -1.50 -1.52
C LYS A 2 21.79 -0.93 -0.10
N GLN A 3 21.36 0.32 0.03
CA GLN A 3 21.07 0.94 1.31
C GLN A 3 19.93 0.18 2.03
N LYS A 4 20.02 0.01 3.35
CA LYS A 4 18.94 -0.61 4.15
C LYS A 4 17.73 0.33 4.20
N LEU A 5 16.53 -0.22 3.99
CA LEU A 5 15.28 0.55 4.08
C LEU A 5 14.95 0.86 5.55
N SER A 6 14.69 2.13 5.87
CA SER A 6 14.13 2.59 7.15
C SER A 6 12.68 3.05 6.98
N ILE A 7 11.94 3.24 8.09
CA ILE A 7 10.58 3.79 8.05
C ILE A 7 10.55 5.19 7.43
N GLU A 8 11.53 6.05 7.75
CA GLU A 8 11.60 7.42 7.20
C GLU A 8 11.78 7.39 5.68
N ILE A 9 12.66 6.51 5.19
CA ILE A 9 12.87 6.30 3.76
C ILE A 9 11.60 5.72 3.14
N LEU A 10 10.98 4.71 3.74
CA LEU A 10 9.74 4.12 3.26
C LEU A 10 8.64 5.17 3.07
N VAL A 11 8.44 6.07 4.05
CA VAL A 11 7.45 7.15 3.95
C VAL A 11 7.81 8.15 2.85
N LYS A 12 9.08 8.50 2.71
CA LYS A 12 9.56 9.40 1.64
C LYS A 12 9.33 8.79 0.25
N GLU A 13 9.72 7.52 0.09
CA GLU A 13 9.60 6.76 -1.14
C GLU A 13 8.14 6.51 -1.52
N ALA A 14 7.27 6.22 -0.54
CA ALA A 14 5.82 6.07 -0.77
C ALA A 14 5.20 7.37 -1.32
N LYS A 15 5.57 8.53 -0.74
CA LYS A 15 5.12 9.84 -1.24
C LYS A 15 5.64 10.13 -2.65
N ALA A 16 6.90 9.79 -2.92
CA ALA A 16 7.48 9.97 -4.25
C ALA A 16 6.79 9.08 -5.29
N PHE A 17 6.57 7.81 -4.94
CA PHE A 17 5.87 6.82 -5.75
C PHE A 17 4.45 7.29 -6.10
N CYS A 18 3.67 7.77 -5.13
CA CYS A 18 2.33 8.30 -5.38
C CYS A 18 2.34 9.45 -6.39
N LYS A 19 3.30 10.38 -6.27
CA LYS A 19 3.43 11.54 -7.16
C LYS A 19 3.82 11.14 -8.58
N SER A 20 4.70 10.15 -8.75
CA SER A 20 5.08 9.66 -10.06
C SER A 20 3.96 8.85 -10.70
N GLU A 21 3.38 7.91 -9.95
CA GLU A 21 2.35 6.99 -10.46
C GLU A 21 1.07 7.74 -10.83
N SER A 22 0.73 8.82 -10.11
CA SER A 22 -0.43 9.67 -10.45
C SER A 22 -0.35 10.38 -11.80
N LYS A 23 0.80 10.36 -12.46
CA LYS A 23 1.01 10.96 -13.79
C LYS A 23 1.09 9.91 -14.90
N LEU A 24 1.10 8.63 -14.56
CA LEU A 24 1.27 7.54 -15.52
C LEU A 24 -0.08 7.03 -16.01
N ASP A 25 -0.21 6.99 -17.33
CA ASP A 25 -1.29 6.28 -17.99
C ASP A 25 -0.88 4.81 -18.10
N ASN A 26 -1.75 3.93 -17.59
CA ASN A 26 -1.48 2.50 -17.48
C ASN A 26 -2.54 1.70 -18.26
N PRO A 27 -2.18 1.08 -19.41
CA PRO A 27 -3.10 0.26 -20.18
C PRO A 27 -3.57 -1.00 -19.43
N ASP A 28 -2.72 -1.58 -18.57
CA ASP A 28 -3.01 -2.84 -17.88
C ASP A 28 -4.14 -2.71 -16.84
N LEU A 29 -4.43 -1.47 -16.41
CA LEU A 29 -5.50 -1.18 -15.46
C LEU A 29 -6.79 -0.71 -16.12
N PHE A 30 -6.81 -0.52 -17.45
CA PHE A 30 -8.01 -0.06 -18.15
C PHE A 30 -9.16 -1.09 -18.02
N GLY A 31 -10.35 -0.63 -17.63
CA GLY A 31 -11.53 -1.50 -17.46
C GLY A 31 -11.51 -2.40 -16.22
N ILE A 32 -10.41 -2.46 -15.46
CA ILE A 32 -10.36 -3.20 -14.19
C ILE A 32 -11.18 -2.45 -13.13
N THR A 33 -12.21 -3.12 -12.61
CA THR A 33 -13.10 -2.62 -11.56
C THR A 33 -12.90 -3.31 -10.21
N ASP A 34 -12.24 -4.47 -10.19
CA ASP A 34 -11.90 -5.17 -8.94
C ASP A 34 -10.81 -4.40 -8.18
N GLY A 35 -11.22 -3.75 -7.09
CA GLY A 35 -10.31 -2.99 -6.22
C GLY A 35 -9.19 -3.84 -5.62
N LYS A 36 -9.39 -5.16 -5.46
CA LYS A 36 -8.35 -6.09 -5.02
C LYS A 36 -7.29 -6.27 -6.09
N ALA A 37 -7.69 -6.48 -7.35
CA ALA A 37 -6.75 -6.61 -8.46
C ALA A 37 -5.90 -5.34 -8.65
N VAL A 38 -6.52 -4.16 -8.59
CA VAL A 38 -5.79 -2.87 -8.61
C VAL A 38 -4.85 -2.74 -7.41
N GLY A 39 -5.31 -3.14 -6.22
CA GLY A 39 -4.51 -3.09 -5.00
C GLY A 39 -3.27 -3.99 -5.08
N THR A 40 -3.42 -5.24 -5.49
CA THR A 40 -2.33 -6.20 -5.70
C THR A 40 -1.34 -5.70 -6.75
N PHE A 41 -1.81 -5.11 -7.84
CA PHE A 41 -0.94 -4.53 -8.86
C PHE A 41 -0.04 -3.42 -8.27
N ILE A 42 -0.61 -2.49 -7.51
CA ILE A 42 0.13 -1.38 -6.92
C ILE A 42 1.07 -1.84 -5.81
N GLU A 43 0.66 -2.81 -4.99
CA GLU A 43 1.50 -3.42 -3.97
C GLU A 43 2.77 -4.01 -4.58
N HIS A 44 2.64 -4.87 -5.60
CA HIS A 44 3.78 -5.46 -6.29
C HIS A 44 4.65 -4.40 -6.96
N LYS A 45 4.05 -3.44 -7.68
CA LYS A 45 4.78 -2.36 -8.34
C LYS A 45 5.59 -1.52 -7.36
N PHE A 46 5.04 -1.23 -6.18
CA PHE A 46 5.74 -0.48 -5.15
C PHE A 46 6.85 -1.31 -4.48
N GLN A 47 6.63 -2.60 -4.24
CA GLN A 47 7.66 -3.50 -3.74
C GLN A 47 8.82 -3.64 -4.74
N ASP A 48 8.55 -3.74 -6.04
CA ASP A 48 9.58 -3.78 -7.09
C ASP A 48 10.36 -2.47 -7.13
N TYR A 49 9.65 -1.34 -7.06
CA TYR A 49 10.25 -0.01 -6.97
C TYR A 49 11.22 0.11 -5.80
N LEU A 50 10.84 -0.33 -4.59
CA LEU A 50 11.71 -0.31 -3.42
C LEU A 50 12.86 -1.32 -3.54
N SER A 51 12.58 -2.53 -4.01
CA SER A 51 13.55 -3.61 -4.15
C SER A 51 14.66 -3.27 -5.14
N SER A 52 14.37 -2.43 -6.14
CA SER A 52 15.39 -1.93 -7.06
C SER A 52 16.44 -1.05 -6.37
N LYS A 53 16.06 -0.33 -5.29
CA LYS A 53 16.89 0.70 -4.63
C LYS A 53 17.45 0.28 -3.28
N TYR A 54 16.69 -0.49 -2.50
CA TYR A 54 16.96 -0.75 -1.10
C TYR A 54 17.04 -2.25 -0.79
N SER A 55 17.70 -2.57 0.32
CA SER A 55 17.70 -3.91 0.91
C SER A 55 16.74 -3.95 2.09
N TYR A 56 15.79 -4.88 2.06
CA TYR A 56 14.85 -5.17 3.14
C TYR A 56 14.27 -6.58 2.97
N LYS A 57 13.58 -7.09 4.00
CA LYS A 57 12.88 -8.38 3.92
C LYS A 57 11.49 -8.16 3.36
N ILE A 58 11.22 -8.76 2.21
CA ILE A 58 9.88 -8.85 1.63
C ILE A 58 9.17 -10.00 2.33
N GLY A 59 7.96 -9.73 2.82
CA GLY A 59 7.07 -10.74 3.38
C GLY A 59 6.26 -11.44 2.31
N SER A 60 5.19 -12.11 2.73
CA SER A 60 4.19 -12.63 1.80
C SER A 60 2.81 -12.49 2.42
N SER A 61 1.79 -12.29 1.59
CA SER A 61 0.39 -12.21 2.04
C SER A 61 -0.03 -13.48 2.78
N ALA A 62 0.59 -14.63 2.48
CA ALA A 62 0.37 -15.91 3.19
C ALA A 62 0.88 -15.90 4.64
N ASN A 63 1.94 -15.14 4.93
CA ASN A 63 2.52 -14.98 6.27
C ASN A 63 1.93 -13.77 7.04
N GLY A 64 1.12 -12.94 6.37
CA GLY A 64 0.20 -11.99 6.98
C GLY A 64 0.68 -10.53 7.11
N ILE A 65 1.88 -10.18 6.65
CA ILE A 65 2.42 -8.80 6.61
C ILE A 65 3.41 -8.67 5.44
N ASP A 66 3.31 -7.57 4.67
CA ASP A 66 4.15 -7.32 3.49
C ASP A 66 5.62 -7.02 3.79
N MET A 67 5.92 -6.34 4.89
CA MET A 67 7.29 -5.95 5.29
C MET A 67 7.57 -6.37 6.75
N PRO A 68 7.84 -7.66 7.01
CA PRO A 68 7.85 -8.24 8.37
C PRO A 68 9.16 -8.01 9.15
N SER A 69 10.17 -7.34 8.57
CA SER A 69 11.38 -6.98 9.31
C SER A 69 11.04 -6.21 10.57
N LYS A 70 11.63 -6.55 11.72
CA LYS A 70 11.39 -5.88 13.02
C LYS A 70 11.52 -4.35 12.96
N ASP A 71 12.42 -3.86 12.12
CA ASP A 71 12.71 -2.43 11.94
C ASP A 71 11.66 -1.68 11.09
N ILE A 72 10.82 -2.40 10.33
CA ILE A 72 9.79 -1.82 9.46
C ILE A 72 8.40 -2.25 9.92
N ASN A 73 8.17 -3.56 10.05
CA ASN A 73 6.96 -4.22 10.52
C ASN A 73 5.69 -3.52 9.99
N THR A 74 5.57 -3.44 8.67
CA THR A 74 4.54 -2.65 7.97
C THR A 74 3.78 -3.50 6.98
N ASP A 75 2.47 -3.36 6.97
CA ASP A 75 1.55 -3.93 6.00
C ASP A 75 1.08 -2.84 5.03
N ILE A 76 1.01 -3.14 3.74
CA ILE A 76 0.59 -2.22 2.70
C ILE A 76 -0.91 -2.40 2.46
N LYS A 77 -1.62 -1.28 2.36
CA LYS A 77 -3.04 -1.27 2.04
C LYS A 77 -3.27 -0.29 0.91
N VAL A 78 -3.88 -0.78 -0.16
CA VAL A 78 -4.23 0.03 -1.32
C VAL A 78 -5.75 -0.03 -1.48
N THR A 79 -6.41 1.12 -1.52
CA THR A 79 -7.88 1.19 -1.55
C THR A 79 -8.37 2.33 -2.44
N SER A 80 -9.53 2.14 -3.06
CA SER A 80 -10.19 3.18 -3.86
C SER A 80 -10.95 4.14 -2.95
N ILE A 81 -10.90 5.44 -3.25
CA ILE A 81 -11.73 6.45 -2.57
C ILE A 81 -13.22 6.30 -2.91
N LYS A 82 -13.55 5.81 -4.12
CA LYS A 82 -14.93 5.63 -4.59
C LYS A 82 -15.55 4.35 -4.05
N GLN A 83 -14.76 3.29 -3.96
CA GLN A 83 -15.19 1.97 -3.51
C GLN A 83 -14.13 1.39 -2.59
N PRO A 84 -14.14 1.76 -1.29
CA PRO A 84 -13.17 1.23 -0.34
C PRO A 84 -13.23 -0.29 -0.33
N GLN A 85 -12.05 -0.92 -0.38
CA GLN A 85 -11.96 -2.36 -0.35
C GLN A 85 -12.44 -2.88 1.02
N SER A 86 -13.39 -3.82 1.01
CA SER A 86 -13.92 -4.44 2.23
C SER A 86 -13.00 -5.59 2.69
N SER A 87 -11.93 -5.28 3.41
CA SER A 87 -11.21 -6.29 4.22
C SER A 87 -11.05 -5.79 5.64
N CYS A 88 -11.44 -6.62 6.60
CA CYS A 88 -11.17 -6.35 8.00
C CYS A 88 -9.74 -6.83 8.31
N PRO A 89 -8.82 -5.93 8.72
CA PRO A 89 -7.46 -6.34 9.07
C PRO A 89 -7.41 -7.09 10.40
N PHE A 90 -8.45 -6.94 11.24
CA PHE A 90 -8.56 -7.61 12.52
C PHE A 90 -9.04 -9.05 12.35
N ARG A 91 -8.22 -10.01 12.78
CA ARG A 91 -8.54 -11.44 12.82
C ARG A 91 -9.48 -11.81 13.97
N ASN A 92 -9.49 -11.03 15.04
CA ASN A 92 -10.33 -11.28 16.22
C ASN A 92 -10.65 -9.98 16.98
N ALA A 93 -11.62 -10.05 17.90
CA ALA A 93 -12.04 -8.92 18.72
C ALA A 93 -10.89 -8.35 19.57
N ARG A 94 -9.93 -9.18 20.01
CA ARG A 94 -8.77 -8.69 20.76
C ARG A 94 -7.94 -7.72 19.94
N GLN A 95 -7.70 -7.97 18.65
CA GLN A 95 -6.93 -7.02 17.84
C GLN A 95 -7.66 -5.68 17.64
N LYS A 96 -9.00 -5.64 17.73
CA LYS A 96 -9.73 -4.35 17.71
C LYS A 96 -9.39 -3.49 18.93
N ILE A 97 -9.27 -4.13 20.09
CA ILE A 97 -8.95 -3.45 21.35
C ILE A 97 -7.43 -3.19 21.41
N TYR A 98 -6.62 -4.23 21.15
CA TYR A 98 -5.15 -4.20 21.30
C TYR A 98 -4.36 -3.64 20.12
N GLY A 99 -5.02 -3.39 19.00
CA GLY A 99 -4.38 -3.03 17.74
C GLY A 99 -3.80 -4.23 16.99
N LEU A 100 -3.29 -3.95 15.79
CA LEU A 100 -2.81 -4.95 14.83
C LEU A 100 -1.42 -5.50 15.18
N GLY A 101 -0.62 -4.75 15.94
CA GLY A 101 0.77 -5.11 16.29
C GLY A 101 1.80 -4.77 15.20
N TYR A 102 1.36 -4.20 14.07
CA TYR A 102 2.19 -3.75 12.95
C TYR A 102 1.70 -2.39 12.42
N ASN A 103 2.56 -1.70 11.67
CA ASN A 103 2.26 -0.42 11.04
C ASN A 103 1.45 -0.63 9.75
N LEU A 104 0.72 0.37 9.30
CA LEU A 104 0.05 0.37 7.99
C LEU A 104 0.63 1.45 7.10
N LEU A 105 0.94 1.11 5.85
CA LEU A 105 1.16 2.07 4.78
C LEU A 105 -0.06 2.07 3.85
N LEU A 106 -0.86 3.12 3.97
CA LEU A 106 -2.13 3.26 3.26
C LEU A 106 -1.98 4.15 2.02
N PHE A 107 -2.31 3.59 0.87
CA PHE A 107 -2.48 4.27 -0.40
C PHE A 107 -3.97 4.37 -0.72
N VAL A 108 -4.46 5.59 -0.90
CA VAL A 108 -5.83 5.83 -1.36
C VAL A 108 -5.77 6.43 -2.75
N TYR A 109 -6.42 5.79 -3.70
CA TYR A 109 -6.43 6.21 -5.10
C TYR A 109 -7.84 6.54 -5.60
N GLU A 110 -7.91 7.42 -6.58
CA GLU A 110 -9.03 7.56 -7.49
C GLU A 110 -8.61 7.04 -8.86
N LYS A 111 -9.36 6.09 -9.41
CA LYS A 111 -9.13 5.53 -10.74
C LYS A 111 -9.96 6.28 -11.77
N ASN A 112 -9.31 6.66 -12.87
CA ASN A 112 -9.92 7.33 -14.01
C ASN A 112 -9.52 6.61 -15.30
N ASP A 113 -10.50 6.10 -16.04
CA ASP A 113 -10.27 5.42 -17.31
C ASP A 113 -10.47 6.42 -18.47
N ASP A 114 -9.56 6.38 -19.43
CA ASP A 114 -9.65 7.09 -20.71
C ASP A 114 -10.01 6.09 -21.81
N PRO A 115 -11.27 6.05 -22.27
CA PRO A 115 -11.72 5.12 -23.31
C PRO A 115 -11.07 5.35 -24.68
N ASN A 116 -10.66 6.59 -24.99
CA ASN A 116 -10.06 6.92 -26.28
C ASN A 116 -8.65 6.35 -26.37
N ARG A 117 -7.88 6.46 -25.28
CA ARG A 117 -6.50 5.95 -25.19
C ARG A 117 -6.43 4.50 -24.72
N LYS A 118 -7.54 3.94 -24.23
CA LYS A 118 -7.61 2.61 -23.57
C LYS A 118 -6.60 2.48 -22.44
N THR A 119 -6.50 3.51 -21.61
CA THR A 119 -5.58 3.56 -20.46
C THR A 119 -6.32 3.97 -19.20
N SER A 120 -5.80 3.58 -18.04
CA SER A 120 -6.26 4.04 -16.75
C SER A 120 -5.19 4.83 -16.02
N ARG A 121 -5.59 5.86 -15.29
CA ARG A 121 -4.71 6.62 -14.40
C ARG A 121 -5.21 6.52 -12.97
N LEU A 122 -4.30 6.24 -12.05
CA LEU A 122 -4.57 6.22 -10.61
C LEU A 122 -4.10 7.52 -9.97
N ASN A 123 -5.02 8.43 -9.65
CA ASN A 123 -4.70 9.63 -8.87
C ASN A 123 -4.62 9.28 -7.38
N PHE A 124 -3.42 9.24 -6.79
CA PHE A 124 -3.26 8.98 -5.37
C PHE A 124 -3.59 10.21 -4.54
N VAL A 125 -4.79 10.21 -3.97
CA VAL A 125 -5.34 11.32 -3.17
C VAL A 125 -4.79 11.32 -1.73
N HIS A 126 -4.45 10.16 -1.18
CA HIS A 126 -3.79 10.05 0.13
C HIS A 126 -2.68 8.99 0.15
N CYS A 127 -1.63 9.29 0.91
CA CYS A 127 -0.53 8.40 1.22
C CYS A 127 -0.17 8.60 2.69
N SER A 128 -0.57 7.65 3.54
CA SER A 128 -0.51 7.77 4.99
C SER A 128 0.24 6.61 5.61
N PHE A 129 1.13 6.91 6.56
CA PHE A 129 1.77 5.90 7.40
C PHE A 129 1.16 5.94 8.79
N ILE A 130 0.62 4.82 9.22
CA ILE A 130 -0.08 4.65 10.50
C ILE A 130 0.79 3.75 11.36
N TYR A 131 1.34 4.33 12.43
CA TYR A 131 2.11 3.56 13.40
C TYR A 131 1.22 2.54 14.13
N LYS A 132 1.80 1.39 14.48
CA LYS A 132 1.09 0.28 15.16
C LYS A 132 0.32 0.71 16.41
N ASN A 133 0.84 1.68 17.16
CA ASN A 133 0.21 2.20 18.38
C ASN A 133 -1.08 3.00 18.10
N ARG A 134 -1.33 3.39 16.84
CA ARG A 134 -2.56 4.07 16.40
C ARG A 134 -3.60 3.12 15.80
N THR A 135 -3.36 1.80 15.87
CA THR A 135 -4.28 0.79 15.34
C THR A 135 -5.18 0.17 16.42
N ALA A 136 -4.95 0.52 17.68
CA ALA A 136 -5.68 0.06 18.86
C ALA A 136 -6.74 1.07 19.29
N ASP A 137 -7.78 0.59 19.96
CA ASP A 137 -8.86 1.40 20.55
C ASP A 137 -8.67 1.59 22.08
N TYR A 138 -7.42 1.53 22.55
CA TYR A 138 -7.11 1.82 23.96
C TYR A 138 -7.32 3.29 24.27
N GLN A 139 -8.42 3.57 24.98
CA GLN A 139 -8.61 4.76 25.81
C GLN A 139 -8.20 4.47 27.24
#